data_AF-A0A2G9RJB4-F1
#
_entry.id   AF-A0A2G9RJB4-F1
#
_cell.length_a   1.000
_cell.length_b   1.000
_cell.length_c   1.000
_cell.angle_alpha   90.00
_cell.angle_beta   90.00
_cell.angle_gamma   90.00
#
_symmetry.space_group_name_H-M   'P 1'
#
loop_
_entity.id
_entity.type
_entity.pdbx_description
1 polymer ?
#
loop_
_entity_poly.entity_id
_entity_poly.type
_entity_poly.pdbx_seq_one_letter_code
_entity_poly.pdbx_strand_id
1 'polypeptide(L)'
;MFGHRHDYDDADLLDVVNTISETFHIICSSWGQVFEMFPRIMMFIPGKHQTILSNMQKLLQYVRKRVEKNKETLDLNNPRDYVDAFLIKIEKEKKNPNTEYNLKNLVTSTLQIFFAGVETTSTTLVYSLLIFMKNTDVLDKVCEEIDCIIGRNRSPKMQDRN
;
A
#
# COMPACT_ATOMS: atom_id res chain seq x y z
N MET A 1 3.14 3.99 -7.62
CA MET A 1 2.57 5.16 -6.92
C MET A 1 3.50 6.35 -6.93
N PHE A 2 4.74 6.23 -6.43
CA PHE A 2 5.71 7.34 -6.35
C PHE A 2 6.85 7.23 -7.37
N GLY A 3 6.68 6.48 -8.47
CA GLY A 3 7.67 6.40 -9.54
C GLY A 3 9.04 5.76 -9.19
N HIS A 4 9.25 5.35 -7.94
CA HIS A 4 10.54 4.87 -7.44
C HIS A 4 10.41 3.51 -6.74
N ARG A 5 11.41 2.65 -6.95
CA ARG A 5 11.62 1.41 -6.19
C ARG A 5 12.66 1.70 -5.11
N HIS A 6 12.34 1.36 -3.87
CA HIS A 6 13.26 1.51 -2.74
C HIS A 6 14.11 0.26 -2.59
N ASP A 7 15.28 0.44 -1.98
CA ASP A 7 16.11 -0.68 -1.51
C ASP A 7 15.45 -1.36 -0.31
N TYR A 8 15.75 -2.65 -0.11
CA TYR A 8 15.14 -3.43 0.98
C TYR A 8 15.56 -2.92 2.38
N ASP A 9 16.72 -2.28 2.49
CA ASP A 9 17.27 -1.74 3.75
C ASP A 9 16.93 -0.25 3.97
N ASP A 10 16.06 0.33 3.13
CA ASP A 10 15.61 1.72 3.30
C ASP A 10 14.82 1.85 4.61
N ALA A 11 15.43 2.53 5.57
CA ALA A 11 14.88 2.70 6.92
C ALA A 11 13.54 3.44 6.93
N ASP A 12 13.34 4.42 6.06
CA ASP A 12 12.07 5.17 5.97
C ASP A 12 10.97 4.25 5.44
N LEU A 13 11.26 3.42 4.43
CA LEU A 13 10.29 2.47 3.91
C LEU A 13 9.96 1.38 4.94
N LEU A 14 10.97 0.80 5.58
CA LEU A 14 10.78 -0.24 6.60
C LEU A 14 9.92 0.26 7.76
N ASP A 15 10.19 1.48 8.25
CA ASP A 15 9.40 2.11 9.31
C ASP A 15 7.92 2.28 8.90
N VAL A 16 7.67 2.69 7.65
CA VAL A 16 6.32 2.85 7.11
C VAL A 16 5.61 1.50 6.93
N VAL A 17 6.28 0.49 6.36
CA VAL A 17 5.71 -0.86 6.17
C VAL A 17 5.39 -1.51 7.50
N ASN A 18 6.28 -1.40 8.49
CA ASN A 18 6.04 -1.89 9.84
C ASN A 18 4.86 -1.17 10.52
N THR A 19 4.75 0.15 10.31
CA THR A 19 3.61 0.94 10.82
C THR A 19 2.29 0.49 10.18
N ILE A 20 2.28 0.17 8.87
CA ILE A 20 1.11 -0.38 8.17
C ILE A 20 0.72 -1.72 8.76
N SER A 21 1.67 -2.65 8.89
CA SER A 21 1.41 -4.00 9.40
C SER A 21 0.91 -3.98 10.85
N GLU A 22 1.54 -3.18 11.73
CA GLU A 22 1.05 -2.98 13.10
C GLU A 22 -0.39 -2.46 13.12
N THR A 23 -0.68 -1.44 12.31
CA THR A 23 -2.02 -0.84 12.22
C THR A 23 -3.05 -1.85 11.73
N PHE A 24 -2.71 -2.64 10.70
CA PHE A 24 -3.59 -3.68 10.16
C PHE A 24 -3.88 -4.76 11.20
N HIS A 25 -2.86 -5.25 11.91
CA HIS A 25 -3.02 -6.20 13.00
C HIS A 25 -3.91 -5.68 14.12
N ILE A 26 -3.77 -4.41 14.50
CA ILE A 26 -4.63 -3.80 15.53
C ILE A 26 -6.08 -3.71 15.03
N ILE A 27 -6.31 -3.23 13.80
CA ILE A 27 -7.65 -3.13 13.21
C ILE A 27 -8.34 -4.50 13.16
N CYS A 28 -7.63 -5.54 12.74
CA CYS A 28 -8.16 -6.90 12.65
C CYS A 28 -8.28 -7.62 14.00
N SER A 29 -7.74 -7.07 15.09
CA SER A 29 -7.85 -7.67 16.42
C SER A 29 -9.26 -7.50 17.00
N SER A 30 -9.65 -8.38 17.93
CA SER A 30 -10.94 -8.25 18.64
C SER A 30 -11.11 -6.86 19.28
N TRP A 31 -10.02 -6.29 19.80
CA TRP A 31 -10.04 -4.97 20.44
C TRP A 31 -10.20 -3.83 19.42
N GLY A 32 -9.60 -3.95 18.24
CA GLY A 32 -9.80 -3.03 17.12
C GLY A 32 -11.24 -3.05 16.61
N GLN A 33 -11.86 -4.23 16.52
CA GLN A 33 -13.26 -4.35 16.12
C GLN A 33 -14.22 -3.70 17.13
N VAL A 34 -13.94 -3.84 18.43
CA VAL A 34 -14.71 -3.14 19.48
C VAL A 34 -14.53 -1.62 19.40
N PHE A 35 -13.31 -1.15 19.12
CA PHE A 35 -13.05 0.28 18.89
C PHE A 35 -13.86 0.83 17.70
N GLU A 36 -13.91 0.10 16.59
CA GLU A 36 -14.70 0.50 15.41
C GLU A 36 -16.20 0.58 15.72
N MET A 37 -16.72 -0.37 16.50
CA MET A 37 -18.15 -0.41 16.84
C MET A 37 -18.54 0.65 17.89
N PHE A 38 -17.66 0.95 18.86
CA PHE A 38 -17.94 1.87 19.96
C PHE A 38 -16.83 2.91 20.18
N PRO A 39 -16.52 3.75 19.17
CA PRO A 39 -15.34 4.63 19.21
C PRO A 39 -15.40 5.63 20.36
N ARG A 40 -16.59 6.20 20.66
CA ARG A 40 -16.75 7.19 21.73
C ARG A 40 -16.41 6.65 23.11
N ILE A 41 -16.77 5.40 23.39
CA ILE A 41 -16.48 4.75 24.68
C ILE A 41 -15.02 4.36 24.72
N MET A 42 -14.55 3.73 23.63
CA MET A 42 -13.21 3.19 23.53
C MET A 42 -12.11 4.27 23.50
N MET A 43 -12.44 5.52 23.16
CA MET A 43 -11.52 6.66 23.34
C MET A 43 -11.07 6.87 24.79
N PHE A 44 -11.91 6.49 25.78
CA PHE A 44 -11.57 6.62 27.20
C PHE A 44 -10.88 5.39 27.77
N ILE A 45 -10.88 4.26 27.04
CA ILE A 45 -10.34 2.99 27.50
C ILE A 45 -8.90 2.84 26.97
N PRO A 46 -7.89 2.61 27.82
CA PRO A 46 -6.52 2.40 27.37
C PRO A 46 -6.40 1.12 26.56
N GLY A 47 -5.54 1.13 25.53
CA GLY A 47 -5.28 -0.06 24.72
C GLY A 47 -4.55 0.27 23.43
N LYS A 48 -4.10 -0.79 22.74
CA LYS A 48 -3.35 -0.66 21.47
C LYS A 48 -4.15 0.04 20.37
N HIS A 49 -5.48 0.00 20.40
CA HIS A 49 -6.32 0.73 19.44
C HIS A 49 -6.07 2.25 19.44
N GLN A 50 -5.59 2.81 20.55
CA GLN A 50 -5.26 4.24 20.63
C GLN A 50 -4.06 4.62 19.73
N THR A 51 -3.18 3.67 19.39
CA THR A 51 -2.03 3.95 18.50
C THR A 51 -2.43 4.04 17.03
N ILE A 52 -3.64 3.60 16.65
CA ILE A 52 -4.13 3.67 15.26
C ILE A 52 -4.08 5.12 14.76
N LEU A 53 -4.53 6.09 15.59
CA LEU A 53 -4.57 7.49 15.18
C LEU A 53 -3.16 8.07 14.96
N SER A 54 -2.21 7.79 15.87
CA SER A 54 -0.82 8.24 15.70
C SER A 54 -0.14 7.58 14.50
N ASN A 55 -0.39 6.30 14.27
CA ASN A 55 0.14 5.57 13.12
C ASN A 55 -0.41 6.15 11.82
N MET A 56 -1.72 6.41 11.73
CA MET A 56 -2.33 7.05 10.57
C MET A 56 -1.79 8.47 10.33
N GLN A 57 -1.55 9.25 11.38
CA GLN A 57 -0.92 10.57 11.25
C GLN A 57 0.51 10.48 10.69
N LYS A 58 1.30 9.53 11.19
CA LYS A 58 2.66 9.27 10.70
C LYS A 58 2.67 8.87 9.23
N LEU A 59 1.78 7.95 8.83
CA LEU A 59 1.63 7.52 7.43
C LEU A 59 1.18 8.68 6.52
N LEU A 60 0.22 9.50 6.96
CA LEU A 60 -0.19 10.70 6.23
C LEU A 60 0.96 11.68 6.07
N GLN A 61 1.81 11.86 7.09
CA GLN A 61 2.97 12.74 7.01
C GLN A 61 4.02 12.22 6.01
N TYR A 62 4.27 10.92 5.99
CA TYR A 62 5.14 10.29 5.00
C TYR A 62 4.64 10.56 3.57
N VAL A 63 3.34 10.32 3.32
CA VAL A 63 2.73 10.58 2.02
C VAL A 63 2.82 12.06 1.64
N ARG A 64 2.53 12.98 2.57
CA ARG A 64 2.66 14.42 2.32
C ARG A 64 4.07 14.81 1.89
N LYS A 65 5.10 14.34 2.61
CA LYS A 65 6.50 14.59 2.25
C LYS A 65 6.79 14.12 0.82
N ARG A 66 6.22 12.98 0.42
CA ARG A 66 6.41 12.45 -0.93
C ARG A 66 5.68 13.26 -1.99
N VAL A 67 4.44 13.69 -1.72
CA VAL A 67 3.68 14.60 -2.60
C VAL A 67 4.42 15.93 -2.81
N GLU A 68 5.04 16.50 -1.77
CA GLU A 68 5.84 17.72 -1.93
C GLU A 68 7.07 17.49 -2.83
N LYS A 69 7.81 16.39 -2.64
CA LYS A 69 8.93 16.03 -3.55
C LYS A 69 8.48 15.89 -5.01
N ASN A 70 7.29 15.33 -5.25
CA ASN A 70 6.72 15.22 -6.58
C ASN A 70 6.41 16.61 -7.18
N LYS A 71 5.83 17.52 -6.39
CA LYS A 71 5.54 18.90 -6.82
C LYS A 71 6.80 19.68 -7.22
N GLU A 72 7.89 19.54 -6.47
CA GLU A 72 9.17 20.22 -6.75
C GLU A 72 9.73 19.93 -8.14
N THR A 73 9.37 18.77 -8.70
CA THR A 73 9.94 18.24 -9.94
C THR A 73 8.85 17.89 -10.96
N LEU A 74 7.65 18.46 -10.80
CA LEU A 74 6.49 18.14 -11.63
C LEU A 74 6.64 18.66 -13.06
N ASP A 75 6.51 17.77 -14.04
CA ASP A 75 6.35 18.12 -15.46
C ASP A 75 4.90 17.86 -15.89
N LEU A 76 4.20 18.92 -16.30
CA LEU A 76 2.79 18.85 -16.69
C LEU A 76 2.54 18.00 -17.95
N ASN A 77 3.58 17.79 -18.77
CA ASN A 77 3.49 17.04 -20.02
C ASN A 77 3.96 15.60 -19.88
N ASN A 78 4.66 15.27 -18.79
CA ASN A 78 5.28 13.96 -18.59
C ASN A 78 5.03 13.44 -17.16
N PRO A 79 3.81 12.96 -16.84
CA PRO A 79 3.51 12.41 -15.52
C PRO A 79 4.35 11.17 -15.23
N ARG A 80 5.16 11.20 -14.16
CA ARG A 80 6.03 10.06 -13.80
C ARG A 80 5.28 8.95 -13.08
N ASP A 81 4.23 9.32 -12.35
CA ASP A 81 3.52 8.40 -11.47
C ASP A 81 2.09 8.85 -11.16
N TYR A 82 1.43 8.13 -10.24
CA TYR A 82 0.06 8.43 -9.81
C TYR A 82 -0.06 9.84 -9.20
N VAL A 83 0.92 10.25 -8.41
CA VAL A 83 0.89 11.54 -7.72
C VAL A 83 0.99 12.67 -8.73
N ASP A 84 1.92 12.58 -9.69
CA ASP A 84 2.04 13.56 -10.77
C ASP A 84 0.77 13.64 -11.61
N ALA A 85 0.22 12.49 -12.01
CA ALA A 85 -1.01 12.44 -12.79
C ALA A 85 -2.18 13.13 -12.06
N PHE A 86 -2.30 12.93 -10.74
CA PHE A 86 -3.31 13.57 -9.92
C PHE A 86 -3.04 15.08 -9.77
N LEU A 87 -1.79 15.50 -9.53
CA LEU A 87 -1.41 16.91 -9.45
C LEU A 87 -1.73 17.66 -10.75
N ILE A 88 -1.45 17.06 -11.91
CA ILE A 88 -1.81 17.61 -13.22
C ILE A 88 -3.33 17.71 -13.37
N LYS A 89 -4.07 16.75 -12.83
CA LYS A 89 -5.53 16.78 -12.85
C LYS A 89 -6.09 17.90 -11.95
N ILE A 90 -5.48 18.16 -10.79
CA ILE A 90 -5.79 19.33 -9.95
C ILE A 90 -5.60 20.62 -10.76
N GLU A 91 -4.48 20.76 -11.49
CA GLU A 91 -4.21 21.93 -12.33
C GLU A 91 -5.29 22.14 -13.38
N LYS A 92 -5.69 21.07 -14.08
CA LYS A 92 -6.72 21.11 -15.13
C LYS A 92 -8.10 21.47 -14.60
N GLU A 93 -8.39 21.16 -13.34
CA GLU A 93 -9.71 21.38 -12.72
C GLU A 93 -9.80 22.61 -11.81
N LYS A 94 -8.76 23.46 -11.76
CA LYS A 94 -8.73 24.67 -10.90
C LYS A 94 -9.96 25.59 -11.03
N LYS A 95 -10.61 25.61 -12.19
CA LYS A 95 -11.80 26.46 -12.46
C LYS A 95 -13.13 25.78 -12.11
N ASN A 96 -13.12 24.50 -11.72
CA ASN A 96 -14.31 23.76 -11.34
C ASN A 96 -14.50 23.82 -9.82
N PRO A 97 -15.48 24.59 -9.30
CA PRO A 97 -15.71 24.69 -7.84
C PRO A 97 -16.21 23.39 -7.21
N ASN A 98 -16.73 22.45 -8.01
CA ASN A 98 -17.25 21.15 -7.56
C ASN A 98 -16.23 20.02 -7.75
N THR A 99 -14.95 20.33 -7.91
CA THR A 99 -13.92 19.31 -8.13
C THR A 99 -13.55 18.55 -6.86
N GLU A 100 -13.44 17.23 -6.97
CA GLU A 100 -12.86 16.37 -5.93
C GLU A 100 -11.33 16.24 -6.08
N TYR A 101 -10.74 16.83 -7.11
CA TYR A 101 -9.29 16.87 -7.29
C TYR A 101 -8.70 18.00 -6.44
N ASN A 102 -8.35 17.66 -5.20
CA ASN A 102 -7.69 18.54 -4.25
C ASN A 102 -6.56 17.81 -3.51
N LEU A 103 -5.67 18.56 -2.85
CA LEU A 103 -4.50 17.99 -2.16
C LEU A 103 -4.87 17.03 -1.02
N LYS A 104 -5.99 17.26 -0.33
CA LYS A 104 -6.45 16.38 0.75
C LYS A 104 -6.84 15.01 0.19
N ASN A 105 -7.61 14.99 -0.89
CA ASN A 105 -8.02 13.76 -1.56
C ASN A 105 -6.82 13.05 -2.19
N LEU A 106 -5.87 13.78 -2.80
CA LEU A 106 -4.60 13.21 -3.29
C LEU A 106 -3.84 12.48 -2.17
N VAL A 107 -3.57 13.13 -1.05
CA VAL A 107 -2.83 12.52 0.07
C VAL A 107 -3.59 11.30 0.63
N THR A 108 -4.91 11.41 0.77
CA THR A 108 -5.74 10.35 1.36
C THR A 108 -5.82 9.13 0.43
N SER A 109 -6.11 9.34 -0.86
CA SER A 109 -6.16 8.25 -1.83
C SER A 109 -4.78 7.62 -2.02
N THR A 110 -3.71 8.42 -1.92
CA THR A 110 -2.34 7.94 -2.00
C THR A 110 -2.04 6.99 -0.85
N LEU A 111 -2.40 7.38 0.37
CA LEU A 111 -2.28 6.50 1.52
C LEU A 111 -3.13 5.23 1.39
N GLN A 112 -4.39 5.34 0.93
CA GLN A 112 -5.29 4.19 0.78
C GLN A 112 -4.73 3.14 -0.18
N ILE A 113 -4.27 3.55 -1.37
CA ILE A 113 -3.69 2.62 -2.36
C ILE A 113 -2.45 1.96 -1.78
N PHE A 114 -1.59 2.72 -1.09
CA PHE A 114 -0.36 2.18 -0.52
C PHE A 114 -0.63 1.20 0.62
N PHE A 115 -1.50 1.56 1.56
CA PHE A 115 -1.91 0.71 2.69
C PHE A 115 -2.56 -0.59 2.20
N ALA A 116 -3.51 -0.49 1.27
CA ALA A 116 -4.20 -1.65 0.73
C ALA A 116 -3.26 -2.59 -0.03
N GLY A 117 -2.35 -2.04 -0.84
CA GLY A 117 -1.46 -2.82 -1.69
C GLY A 117 -0.36 -3.56 -0.93
N VAL A 118 0.23 -2.95 0.10
CA VAL A 118 1.38 -3.53 0.80
C VAL A 118 0.99 -4.72 1.65
N GLU A 119 0.07 -4.53 2.61
CA GLU A 119 -0.17 -5.55 3.64
C GLU A 119 -0.87 -6.79 3.08
N THR A 120 -1.88 -6.60 2.24
CA THR A 120 -2.71 -7.71 1.73
C THR A 120 -1.91 -8.64 0.82
N THR A 121 -1.12 -8.09 -0.08
CA THR A 121 -0.31 -8.88 -1.02
C THR A 121 0.85 -9.57 -0.31
N SER A 122 1.55 -8.86 0.59
CA SER A 122 2.64 -9.43 1.39
C SER A 122 2.16 -10.60 2.24
N THR A 123 1.06 -10.41 2.99
CA THR A 123 0.46 -11.47 3.81
C THR A 123 0.05 -12.66 2.96
N THR A 124 -0.60 -12.42 1.81
CA THR A 124 -1.03 -13.49 0.91
C THR A 124 0.17 -14.29 0.40
N LEU A 125 1.26 -13.63 -0.01
CA LEU A 125 2.47 -14.31 -0.49
C LEU A 125 3.12 -15.16 0.61
N VAL A 126 3.24 -14.63 1.83
CA VAL A 126 3.78 -15.39 2.97
C VAL A 126 2.92 -16.63 3.27
N TYR A 127 1.60 -16.48 3.29
CA TYR A 127 0.69 -17.62 3.49
C TYR A 127 0.73 -18.62 2.33
N SER A 128 0.84 -18.16 1.09
CA SER A 128 1.01 -19.05 -0.08
C SER A 128 2.27 -19.89 0.04
N LEU A 129 3.41 -19.29 0.43
CA LEU A 129 4.65 -20.04 0.68
C LEU A 129 4.49 -21.06 1.81
N LEU A 130 3.83 -20.67 2.91
CA LEU A 130 3.52 -21.60 4.02
C LEU A 130 2.64 -22.77 3.57
N ILE A 131 1.63 -22.51 2.73
CA ILE A 131 0.75 -23.54 2.17
C ILE A 131 1.54 -24.48 1.25
N PHE A 132 2.44 -23.97 0.42
CA PHE A 132 3.30 -24.80 -0.42
C PHE A 132 4.24 -25.68 0.40
N MET A 133 4.84 -25.16 1.48
CA MET A 133 5.67 -25.97 2.38
C MET A 133 4.89 -27.10 3.06
N LYS A 134 3.58 -26.95 3.26
CA LYS A 134 2.71 -27.98 3.83
C LYS A 134 2.21 -29.00 2.81
N ASN A 135 2.11 -28.61 1.54
CA ASN A 135 1.55 -29.44 0.46
C ASN A 135 2.58 -29.53 -0.68
N THR A 136 3.66 -30.27 -0.44
CA THR A 136 4.80 -30.34 -1.37
C THR A 136 4.42 -30.94 -2.73
N ASP A 137 3.43 -31.83 -2.77
CA ASP A 137 2.89 -32.38 -4.02
C ASP A 137 2.24 -31.33 -4.93
N VAL A 138 1.65 -30.29 -4.33
CA VAL A 138 1.11 -29.14 -5.09
C VAL A 138 2.25 -28.25 -5.56
N LEU A 139 3.25 -28.01 -4.72
CA LEU A 139 4.43 -27.23 -5.09
C LEU A 139 5.18 -27.87 -6.27
N ASP A 140 5.36 -29.20 -6.25
CA ASP A 140 6.02 -29.95 -7.33
C ASP A 140 5.30 -29.74 -8.68
N LYS A 141 3.95 -29.80 -8.68
CA LYS A 141 3.15 -29.55 -9.89
C LYS A 141 3.29 -28.12 -10.41
N VAL A 142 3.30 -27.14 -9.51
CA VAL A 142 3.49 -25.72 -9.88
C VAL A 142 4.89 -25.51 -10.48
N CYS A 143 5.92 -26.12 -9.90
CA CYS A 143 7.28 -26.06 -10.43
C CYS A 143 7.39 -26.73 -11.82
N GLU A 144 6.74 -27.90 -12.00
CA GLU A 144 6.69 -28.59 -13.29
C GLU A 144 6.00 -27.74 -14.37
N GLU A 145 4.88 -27.10 -14.05
CA GLU A 145 4.18 -26.20 -14.96
C GLU A 145 5.04 -24.99 -15.35
N ILE A 146 5.72 -24.36 -14.38
CA ILE A 146 6.63 -23.24 -14.65
C ILE A 146 7.78 -23.68 -15.57
N ASP A 147 8.42 -24.81 -15.30
CA ASP A 147 9.51 -25.33 -16.13
C ASP A 147 9.02 -25.69 -17.55
N CYS A 148 7.78 -26.18 -17.70
CA CYS A 148 7.20 -26.55 -19.00
C CYS A 148 6.79 -25.35 -19.87
N ILE A 149 6.10 -24.36 -19.29
CA ILE A 149 5.50 -23.24 -20.03
C ILE A 149 6.46 -22.05 -20.15
N ILE A 150 7.18 -21.75 -19.06
CA ILE A 150 8.06 -20.57 -18.98
C ILE A 150 9.51 -20.98 -19.25
N GLY A 151 9.93 -22.09 -18.66
CA GLY A 151 11.31 -22.54 -18.67
C GLY A 151 12.23 -21.65 -17.84
N ARG A 152 13.55 -21.92 -17.88
CA ARG A 152 14.54 -21.30 -16.99
C ARG A 152 15.23 -20.05 -17.54
N ASN A 153 14.96 -19.70 -18.80
CA ASN A 153 15.75 -18.71 -19.54
C ASN A 153 15.07 -17.33 -19.66
N ARG A 154 13.85 -17.17 -19.15
CA ARG A 154 13.10 -15.91 -19.23
C ARG A 154 12.30 -15.66 -17.97
N SER A 155 12.04 -14.39 -17.68
CA SER A 155 11.11 -14.02 -16.61
C SER A 155 9.65 -14.33 -17.00
N PRO A 156 8.78 -14.61 -16.01
CA PRO A 156 7.34 -14.75 -16.23
C PRO A 156 6.71 -13.49 -16.82
N LYS A 157 5.68 -13.68 -17.65
CA LYS A 157 4.87 -12.61 -18.27
C LYS A 157 3.39 -12.87 -18.01
N MET A 158 2.58 -11.82 -18.05
CA MET A 158 1.11 -11.95 -17.90
C MET A 158 0.45 -12.86 -18.94
N GLN A 159 1.08 -13.03 -20.10
CA GLN A 159 0.60 -13.90 -21.19
C GLN A 159 0.78 -15.39 -20.86
N ASP A 160 1.65 -15.75 -19.92
CA ASP A 160 1.90 -17.15 -19.53
C ASP A 160 0.74 -17.73 -18.69
N ARG A 161 -0.27 -16.92 -18.37
CA ARG A 161 -1.41 -17.31 -17.54
C ARG A 161 -2.43 -18.22 -18.27
N ASN A 162 -2.43 -18.24 -19.61
CA ASN A 162 -3.44 -18.91 -20.43
C ASN A 162 -2.80 -19.94 -21.37
#